data_AF-A0A933QZ10-F1
#
_entry.id   AF-A0A933QZ10-F1
#
_cell.length_a   1.000
_cell.length_b   1.000
_cell.length_c   1.000
_cell.angle_alpha   90.00
_cell.angle_beta   90.00
_cell.angle_gamma   90.00
#
_symmetry.space_group_name_H-M   'P 1'
#
loop_
_entity.id
_entity.type
_entity.pdbx_description
1 polymer ?
#
loop_
_entity_poly.entity_id
_entity_poly.type
_entity_poly.pdbx_seq_one_letter_code
_entity_poly.pdbx_strand_id
1 'polypeptide(L)'
;MRDLSEFDLYLSEEGQQFLARWSIKLVGLYHGSMAPKGANEKHFVDVFNKGEEPQGKSEIFWFNIIAINQLIEKCASLEAAIENELAVKKGLVGRINNLEREITMRVHPLEEEVKKLKNTLQGCWAKIDKYEKELGVENPASGSKPGDTCPICKGTGGMGNCSRCDGKGYL
;
A
#
# COMPACT_ATOMS: atom_id res chain seq x y z
N MET A 1 23.90 28.36 11.36
CA MET A 1 22.77 29.27 11.60
C MET A 1 21.92 29.19 10.34
N ARG A 2 20.66 28.71 10.43
CA ARG A 2 19.76 28.66 9.25
C ARG A 2 19.54 30.08 8.74
N ASP A 3 19.38 30.22 7.43
CA ASP A 3 19.05 31.49 6.81
C ASP A 3 17.67 31.94 7.33
N LEU A 4 17.61 33.15 7.90
CA LEU A 4 16.37 33.70 8.43
C LEU A 4 15.47 34.25 7.31
N SER A 5 15.94 34.29 6.06
CA SER A 5 15.15 34.66 4.89
C SER A 5 13.97 33.71 4.62
N GLU A 6 14.07 32.45 5.06
CA GLU A 6 12.97 31.46 4.93
C GLU A 6 11.74 31.83 5.76
N PHE A 7 11.87 32.73 6.74
CA PHE A 7 10.76 33.22 7.56
C PHE A 7 9.99 34.37 6.92
N ASP A 8 10.54 35.02 5.90
CA ASP A 8 9.92 36.18 5.28
C ASP A 8 8.53 35.85 4.73
N LEU A 9 8.31 34.62 4.25
CA LEU A 9 7.01 34.17 3.77
C LEU A 9 5.97 33.92 4.88
N TYR A 10 6.40 33.80 6.14
CA TYR A 10 5.55 33.40 7.27
C TYR A 10 5.36 34.50 8.32
N LEU A 11 6.02 35.64 8.15
CA LEU A 11 5.93 36.78 9.06
C LEU A 11 5.14 37.93 8.44
N SER A 12 4.47 38.71 9.28
CA SER A 12 3.93 40.01 8.87
C SER A 12 5.08 40.95 8.46
N GLU A 13 4.75 41.99 7.68
CA GLU A 13 5.73 43.02 7.29
C GLU A 13 6.44 43.64 8.51
N GLU A 14 5.72 43.83 9.61
CA GLU A 14 6.26 44.28 10.90
C GLU A 14 7.25 43.28 11.49
N GLY A 15 6.98 41.98 11.37
CA GLY A 15 7.88 40.90 11.81
C GLY A 15 9.14 40.81 10.97
N GLN A 16 9.02 40.98 9.64
CA GLN A 16 10.17 41.04 8.73
C GLN A 16 11.08 42.22 9.06
N GLN A 17 10.52 43.43 9.20
CA GLN A 17 11.27 44.63 9.56
C GLN A 17 11.93 44.49 10.93
N PHE A 18 11.23 43.88 11.89
CA PHE A 18 11.77 43.60 13.21
C PHE A 18 12.99 42.66 13.13
N LEU A 19 12.90 41.57 12.36
CA LEU A 19 14.01 40.64 12.22
C LEU A 19 15.19 41.23 11.47
N ALA A 20 14.95 41.97 10.38
CA ALA A 20 16.02 42.65 9.66
C ALA A 20 16.85 43.54 10.60
N ARG A 21 16.20 44.14 11.60
CA ARG A 21 16.86 45.05 12.55
C ARG A 21 17.48 44.35 13.75
N TRP A 22 16.87 43.29 14.27
CA TRP A 22 17.21 42.74 15.58
C TRP A 22 17.66 41.27 15.58
N SER A 23 17.51 40.54 14.47
CA SER A 23 17.76 39.10 14.38
C SER A 23 19.10 38.67 14.97
N ILE A 24 20.22 39.22 14.48
CA ILE A 24 21.57 38.86 14.91
C ILE A 24 21.74 39.03 16.43
N LYS A 25 21.18 40.10 16.99
CA LYS A 25 21.27 40.39 18.42
C LYS A 25 20.43 39.41 19.24
N LEU A 26 19.18 39.15 18.83
CA LEU A 26 18.28 38.23 19.53
C LEU A 26 18.80 36.79 19.47
N VAL A 27 19.32 36.35 18.31
CA VAL A 27 20.03 35.08 18.15
C VAL A 27 21.19 34.99 19.15
N GLY A 28 22.01 36.04 19.22
CA GLY A 28 23.17 36.07 20.10
C GLY A 28 22.81 36.02 21.59
N LEU A 29 21.78 36.75 21.99
CA LEU A 29 21.25 36.72 23.36
C LEU A 29 20.65 35.35 23.69
N TYR A 30 19.86 34.78 22.79
CA TYR A 30 19.20 33.48 23.00
C TYR A 30 20.20 32.32 23.11
N HIS A 31 21.23 32.30 22.28
CA HIS A 31 22.27 31.26 22.35
C HIS A 31 23.39 31.56 23.36
N GLY A 32 23.32 32.70 24.06
CA GLY A 32 24.34 33.10 25.03
C GLY A 32 25.70 33.50 24.43
N SER A 33 25.78 33.68 23.11
CA SER A 33 26.99 34.21 22.45
C SER A 33 27.13 35.73 22.61
N MET A 34 26.08 36.40 23.09
CA MET A 34 26.07 37.80 23.47
C MET A 34 25.55 37.97 24.90
N ALA A 35 26.29 38.70 25.75
CA ALA A 35 25.84 39.01 27.10
C ALA A 35 24.80 40.14 27.11
N PRO A 36 23.72 40.05 27.92
CA PRO A 36 22.71 41.09 28.01
C PRO A 36 23.27 42.34 28.70
N LYS A 37 23.15 43.49 28.04
CA LYS A 37 23.70 44.79 28.48
C LYS A 37 22.69 45.67 29.22
N GLY A 38 21.40 45.46 29.01
CA GLY A 38 20.32 46.28 29.58
C GLY A 38 19.18 45.46 30.19
N ALA A 39 18.28 46.13 30.90
CA ALA A 39 17.13 45.49 31.56
C ALA A 39 16.25 44.70 30.58
N ASN A 40 15.97 45.25 29.40
CA ASN A 40 15.15 44.58 28.38
C ASN A 40 15.84 43.33 27.82
N GLU A 41 17.16 43.35 27.64
CA GLU A 41 17.90 42.18 27.15
C GLU A 41 17.99 41.10 28.22
N LYS A 42 18.13 41.48 29.50
CA LYS A 42 18.06 40.54 30.61
C LYS A 42 16.69 39.90 30.70
N HIS A 43 15.62 40.68 30.57
CA HIS A 43 14.26 40.17 30.57
C HIS A 43 14.02 39.19 29.41
N PHE A 44 14.43 39.54 28.19
CA PHE A 44 14.36 38.63 27.04
C PHE A 44 15.05 37.30 27.33
N VAL A 45 16.29 37.32 27.84
CA VAL A 45 17.03 36.10 28.18
C VAL A 45 16.35 35.32 29.31
N ASP A 46 15.85 36.01 30.33
CA ASP A 46 15.15 35.41 31.47
C ASP A 46 13.85 34.71 31.04
N VAL A 47 13.08 35.29 30.10
CA VAL A 47 11.86 34.67 29.56
C VAL A 47 12.14 33.28 28.99
N PHE A 48 13.22 33.11 28.21
CA PHE A 48 13.55 31.82 27.63
C PHE A 48 14.26 30.86 28.59
N ASN A 49 15.01 31.38 29.57
CA ASN A 49 15.73 30.54 30.53
C ASN A 49 14.85 30.07 31.69
N LYS A 50 13.93 30.92 32.15
CA LYS A 50 13.08 30.67 33.33
C LYS A 50 11.66 30.27 32.97
N GLY A 51 11.29 30.36 31.68
CA GLY A 51 9.93 30.07 31.22
C GLY A 51 8.91 31.11 31.69
N GLU A 52 9.33 32.37 31.81
CA GLU A 52 8.41 33.46 32.14
C GLU A 52 7.51 33.78 30.93
N GLU A 53 6.34 34.38 31.19
CA GLU A 53 5.43 34.77 30.13
C GLU A 53 6.03 35.93 29.31
N PRO A 54 6.04 35.86 27.97
CA PRO A 54 6.57 36.93 27.14
C PRO A 54 5.70 38.20 27.26
N GLN A 55 6.28 39.27 27.81
CA GLN A 55 5.57 40.56 27.97
C GLN A 55 5.90 41.57 26.87
N GLY A 56 7.02 41.39 26.17
CA GLY A 56 7.47 42.29 25.12
C GLY A 56 7.33 41.72 23.70
N LYS A 57 7.41 42.62 22.72
CA LYS A 57 7.35 42.25 21.30
C LYS A 57 8.50 41.33 20.89
N SER A 58 9.69 41.55 21.44
CA SER A 58 10.89 40.78 21.10
C SER A 58 10.74 39.31 21.44
N GLU A 59 10.20 39.02 22.62
CA GLU A 59 9.99 37.67 23.11
C GLU A 59 8.92 36.96 22.27
N ILE A 60 7.79 37.63 21.99
CA ILE A 60 6.72 37.08 21.14
C ILE A 60 7.24 36.76 19.74
N PHE A 61 7.94 37.69 19.09
CA PHE A 61 8.51 37.42 17.77
C PHE A 61 9.51 36.26 17.79
N TRP A 62 10.34 36.18 18.83
CA TRP A 62 11.32 35.11 18.95
C TRP A 62 10.67 33.74 19.22
N PHE A 63 9.62 33.68 20.03
CA PHE A 63 8.81 32.46 20.22
C PHE A 63 8.21 31.97 18.89
N ASN A 64 7.65 32.88 18.09
CA ASN A 64 7.09 32.53 16.79
C ASN A 64 8.15 31.96 15.85
N ILE A 65 9.37 32.51 15.85
CA ILE A 65 10.47 31.99 15.04
C ILE A 65 10.89 30.59 15.47
N ILE A 66 11.00 30.34 16.78
CA ILE A 66 11.29 29.00 17.32
C ILE A 66 10.19 28.01 16.90
N ALA A 67 8.92 28.40 17.05
CA ALA A 67 7.79 27.56 16.68
C ALA A 67 7.76 27.24 15.17
N ILE A 68 7.98 28.25 14.32
CA ILE A 68 8.04 28.06 12.86
C ILE A 68 9.21 27.13 12.49
N ASN A 69 10.40 27.30 13.10
CA ASN A 69 11.54 26.40 12.90
C ASN A 69 11.18 24.93 13.20
N GLN A 70 10.57 24.69 14.35
CA GLN A 70 10.16 23.36 14.78
C GLN A 70 9.10 22.76 13.83
N LEU A 71 8.19 23.59 13.32
CA LEU A 71 7.20 23.16 12.33
C LEU A 71 7.86 22.79 11.00
N ILE A 72 8.80 23.60 10.50
CA ILE A 72 9.55 23.31 9.26
C ILE A 72 10.31 21.99 9.39
N GLU A 73 11.01 21.77 10.51
CA GLU A 73 11.73 20.51 10.76
C GLU A 73 10.77 19.30 10.80
N LYS A 74 9.61 19.47 11.44
CA LYS A 74 8.59 18.42 11.48
C LYS A 74 8.00 18.14 10.10
N CYS A 75 7.75 19.16 9.29
CA CYS A 75 7.28 19.01 7.91
C CYS A 75 8.32 18.26 7.06
N ALA A 76 9.59 18.65 7.12
CA ALA A 76 10.66 17.95 6.40
C ALA A 76 10.78 16.48 6.82
N SER A 77 10.63 16.18 8.12
CA SER A 77 10.60 14.80 8.62
C SER A 77 9.39 14.01 8.11
N LEU A 78 8.22 14.64 8.00
CA LEU A 78 7.01 14.01 7.47
C LEU A 78 7.13 13.75 5.96
N GLU A 79 7.70 14.68 5.20
CA GLU A 79 7.98 14.52 3.78
C GLU A 79 8.90 13.33 3.54
N ALA A 80 10.01 13.23 4.26
CA ALA A 80 10.93 12.10 4.18
C ALA A 80 10.25 10.76 4.52
N ALA A 81 9.35 10.75 5.52
CA ALA A 81 8.58 9.56 5.88
C ALA A 81 7.62 9.16 4.74
N ILE A 82 6.93 10.11 4.12
CA ILE A 82 6.04 9.86 2.98
C ILE A 82 6.82 9.31 1.78
N GLU A 83 7.99 9.87 1.48
CA GLU A 83 8.85 9.38 0.40
C GLU A 83 9.29 7.94 0.62
N ASN A 84 9.66 7.60 1.86
CA ASN A 84 10.02 6.24 2.24
C ASN A 84 8.85 5.27 2.07
N GLU A 85 7.66 5.62 2.56
CA GLU A 85 6.45 4.80 2.38
C GLU A 85 6.09 4.60 0.90
N LEU A 86 6.29 5.64 0.08
CA LEU A 86 6.08 5.55 -1.36
C LEU A 86 7.07 4.59 -2.03
N ALA A 87 8.33 4.57 -1.58
CA ALA A 87 9.33 3.62 -2.05
C ALA A 87 8.98 2.18 -1.66
N VAL A 88 8.55 1.95 -0.41
CA VAL A 88 8.09 0.64 0.08
C VAL A 88 6.90 0.14 -0.76
N LYS A 89 5.90 1.01 -0.99
CA LYS A 89 4.73 0.68 -1.83
C LYS A 89 5.15 0.28 -3.25
N LYS A 90 6.05 1.02 -3.88
CA LYS A 90 6.58 0.66 -5.22
C LYS A 90 7.24 -0.71 -5.23
N GLY A 91 8.03 -1.04 -4.21
CA GLY A 91 8.64 -2.35 -4.05
C GLY A 91 7.60 -3.49 -3.91
N LEU A 92 6.56 -3.28 -3.13
CA LEU A 92 5.47 -4.25 -2.96
C LEU A 92 4.70 -4.49 -4.27
N VAL A 93 4.37 -3.42 -5.00
CA VAL A 93 3.72 -3.52 -6.32
C VAL A 93 4.59 -4.33 -7.30
N GLY A 94 5.90 -4.08 -7.32
CA GLY A 94 6.84 -4.85 -8.14
C GLY A 94 6.82 -6.35 -7.80
N ARG A 95 6.76 -6.71 -6.52
CA ARG A 95 6.67 -8.11 -6.06
C ARG A 95 5.35 -8.76 -6.48
N ILE A 96 4.23 -8.05 -6.34
CA ILE A 96 2.91 -8.55 -6.76
C ILE A 96 2.92 -8.85 -8.26
N ASN A 97 3.37 -7.91 -9.08
CA ASN A 97 3.43 -8.09 -10.54
C ASN A 97 4.31 -9.28 -10.94
N ASN A 98 5.41 -9.54 -10.21
CA ASN A 98 6.25 -10.71 -10.47
C ASN A 98 5.53 -12.02 -10.11
N LEU A 99 4.85 -12.06 -8.96
CA LEU A 99 4.07 -13.23 -8.55
C LEU A 99 2.93 -13.52 -9.52
N GLU A 100 2.22 -12.51 -10.00
CA GLU A 100 1.16 -12.66 -11.02
C GLU A 100 1.71 -13.25 -12.31
N ARG A 101 2.90 -12.81 -12.75
CA ARG A 101 3.58 -13.38 -13.91
C ARG A 101 3.96 -14.83 -13.68
N GLU A 102 4.52 -15.17 -12.52
CA GLU A 102 4.87 -16.54 -12.16
C GLU A 102 3.65 -17.47 -12.13
N ILE A 103 2.54 -17.01 -11.56
CA ILE A 103 1.27 -17.73 -11.57
C ILE A 103 0.83 -17.98 -13.02
N THR A 104 0.84 -16.95 -13.86
CA THR A 104 0.45 -17.05 -15.26
C THR A 104 1.30 -18.08 -16.01
N MET A 105 2.62 -18.04 -15.84
CA MET A 105 3.56 -19.00 -16.46
C MET A 105 3.36 -20.44 -15.99
N ARG A 106 2.87 -20.65 -14.76
CA ARG A 106 2.64 -22.00 -14.21
C ARG A 106 1.24 -22.54 -14.50
N VAL A 107 0.22 -21.69 -14.41
CA VAL A 107 -1.19 -22.10 -14.56
C VAL A 107 -1.53 -22.34 -16.02
N HIS A 108 -1.08 -21.47 -16.92
CA HIS A 108 -1.46 -21.57 -18.34
C HIS A 108 -1.05 -22.91 -18.99
N PRO A 109 0.17 -23.45 -18.77
CA PRO A 109 0.52 -24.79 -19.26
C PRO A 109 -0.37 -25.90 -18.68
N LEU A 110 -0.76 -25.79 -17.41
CA LEU A 110 -1.63 -26.78 -16.76
C LEU A 110 -3.05 -26.74 -17.35
N GLU A 111 -3.59 -25.55 -17.65
CA GLU A 111 -4.88 -25.42 -18.32
C GLU A 111 -4.86 -26.09 -19.71
N GLU A 112 -3.79 -25.88 -20.48
CA GLU A 112 -3.62 -26.55 -21.77
C GLU A 112 -3.45 -28.07 -21.64
N GLU A 113 -2.76 -28.54 -20.60
CA GLU A 113 -2.63 -29.97 -20.31
C GLU A 113 -3.97 -30.61 -19.93
N VAL A 114 -4.75 -29.96 -19.06
CA VAL A 114 -6.11 -30.39 -18.70
C VAL A 114 -7.00 -30.46 -19.93
N LYS A 115 -6.92 -29.47 -20.83
CA LYS A 115 -7.66 -29.47 -22.09
C LYS A 115 -7.26 -30.63 -23.01
N LYS A 116 -5.96 -30.95 -23.11
CA LYS A 116 -5.47 -32.12 -23.87
C LYS A 116 -5.98 -33.44 -23.28
N LEU A 117 -5.90 -33.58 -21.96
CA LEU A 117 -6.40 -34.78 -21.27
C LEU A 117 -7.90 -34.95 -21.47
N LYS A 118 -8.66 -33.86 -21.40
CA LYS A 118 -10.11 -33.85 -21.64
C LYS A 118 -10.45 -34.30 -23.07
N ASN A 119 -9.77 -33.77 -24.08
CA ASN A 119 -9.95 -34.20 -25.47
C ASN A 119 -9.60 -35.68 -25.66
N THR A 120 -8.53 -36.15 -25.00
CA THR A 120 -8.13 -37.57 -25.04
C THR A 120 -9.20 -38.45 -24.42
N LEU A 121 -9.74 -38.07 -23.26
CA LEU A 121 -10.81 -38.78 -22.58
C LEU A 121 -12.07 -38.87 -23.45
N GLN A 122 -12.46 -37.78 -24.10
CA GLN A 122 -13.58 -37.77 -25.05
C GLN A 122 -13.34 -38.73 -26.22
N GLY A 123 -12.12 -38.77 -26.76
CA GLY A 123 -11.73 -39.72 -27.80
C GLY A 123 -11.79 -41.19 -27.33
N CYS A 124 -11.39 -41.46 -26.08
CA CYS A 124 -11.54 -42.79 -25.48
C CYS A 124 -13.01 -43.19 -25.34
N TRP A 125 -13.87 -42.28 -24.86
CA TRP A 125 -15.31 -42.52 -24.80
C TRP A 125 -15.89 -42.82 -26.17
N ALA A 126 -15.58 -42.02 -27.19
CA ALA A 126 -16.06 -42.28 -28.55
C ALA A 126 -15.67 -43.67 -29.09
N LYS A 127 -14.50 -44.20 -28.71
CA LYS A 127 -14.10 -45.58 -29.06
C LYS A 127 -14.89 -46.63 -28.28
N ILE A 128 -15.11 -46.41 -26.99
CA ILE A 128 -15.95 -47.28 -26.15
C ILE A 128 -17.36 -47.36 -26.75
N ASP A 129 -17.97 -46.21 -27.06
CA ASP A 129 -19.30 -46.13 -27.67
C ASP A 129 -19.38 -46.92 -28.99
N LYS A 130 -18.32 -46.85 -29.80
CA LYS A 130 -18.22 -47.62 -31.04
C LYS A 130 -18.18 -49.13 -30.76
N TYR A 131 -17.36 -49.57 -29.81
CA TYR A 131 -17.26 -50.99 -29.45
C TYR A 131 -18.55 -51.52 -28.78
N GLU A 132 -19.17 -50.74 -27.89
CA GLU A 132 -20.48 -51.06 -27.28
C GLU A 132 -21.52 -51.34 -28.38
N LYS A 133 -21.57 -50.47 -29.40
CA LYS A 133 -22.46 -50.63 -30.56
C LYS A 133 -22.13 -51.85 -31.41
N GLU A 134 -20.85 -52.11 -31.70
CA GLU A 134 -20.41 -53.27 -32.49
C GLU A 134 -20.68 -54.61 -31.79
N LEU A 135 -20.60 -54.64 -30.46
CA LEU A 135 -20.83 -55.83 -29.64
C LEU A 135 -22.31 -56.06 -29.31
N GLY A 136 -23.22 -55.16 -29.71
CA GLY A 136 -24.64 -55.24 -29.34
C GLY A 136 -24.88 -55.10 -27.83
N VAL A 137 -23.97 -54.41 -27.13
CA VAL A 137 -24.11 -54.15 -25.69
C VAL A 137 -25.12 -53.03 -25.52
N GLU A 138 -26.38 -53.38 -25.30
CA GLU A 138 -27.35 -52.44 -24.74
C GLU A 138 -26.99 -52.19 -23.28
N ASN A 139 -26.78 -50.92 -22.92
CA ASN A 139 -26.48 -50.52 -21.55
C ASN A 139 -27.42 -51.23 -20.56
N PRO A 140 -26.92 -52.00 -19.58
CA PRO A 140 -27.78 -52.67 -18.63
C PRO A 140 -28.54 -51.62 -17.82
N ALA A 141 -29.85 -51.52 -18.07
CA ALA A 141 -30.76 -50.67 -17.32
C ALA A 141 -31.17 -51.29 -15.97
N SER A 142 -30.55 -52.39 -15.54
CA SER A 142 -31.01 -53.19 -14.40
C SER A 142 -29.95 -53.23 -13.29
N GLY A 143 -29.93 -52.20 -12.45
CA GLY A 143 -29.26 -52.25 -11.15
C GLY A 143 -28.71 -50.93 -10.58
N SER A 144 -28.62 -49.87 -11.38
CA SER A 144 -28.03 -48.59 -10.95
C SER A 144 -28.97 -47.86 -9.98
N LYS A 145 -28.43 -47.34 -8.87
CA LYS A 145 -29.20 -46.46 -7.98
C LYS A 145 -29.46 -45.12 -8.70
N PRO A 146 -30.56 -44.41 -8.39
CA PRO A 146 -30.72 -43.03 -8.83
C PRO A 146 -29.48 -42.22 -8.41
N GLY A 147 -28.79 -41.62 -9.38
CA GLY A 147 -27.55 -40.83 -9.19
C GLY A 147 -26.26 -41.43 -9.76
N ASP A 148 -26.22 -42.74 -10.03
CA ASP A 148 -25.01 -43.40 -10.57
C ASP A 148 -24.89 -43.27 -12.11
N THR A 149 -26.01 -42.95 -12.76
CA THR A 149 -26.12 -42.89 -14.22
C THR A 149 -26.40 -41.47 -14.68
N CYS A 150 -25.56 -40.95 -15.58
CA CYS A 150 -25.75 -39.64 -16.16
C CYS A 150 -27.06 -39.56 -16.95
N PRO A 151 -27.94 -38.57 -16.69
CA PRO A 151 -29.21 -38.45 -17.40
C PRO A 151 -29.05 -38.07 -18.88
N ILE A 152 -27.91 -37.47 -19.24
CA ILE A 152 -27.64 -36.96 -20.59
C ILE A 152 -27.13 -38.07 -21.51
N CYS A 153 -26.10 -38.80 -21.09
CA CYS A 153 -25.42 -39.79 -21.94
C CYS A 153 -25.58 -41.23 -21.46
N LYS A 154 -26.34 -41.48 -20.38
CA LYS A 154 -26.55 -42.79 -19.75
C LYS A 154 -25.25 -43.50 -19.32
N GLY A 155 -24.12 -42.80 -19.31
CA GLY A 155 -22.83 -43.31 -18.83
C GLY A 155 -22.76 -43.29 -17.30
N THR A 156 -21.83 -44.09 -16.74
CA THR A 156 -21.57 -44.11 -15.30
C THR A 156 -20.86 -42.84 -14.86
N GLY A 157 -21.32 -42.21 -13.78
CA GLY A 157 -20.59 -41.14 -13.10
C GLY A 157 -20.78 -41.22 -11.59
N GLY A 158 -20.07 -40.38 -10.85
CA GLY A 158 -20.08 -40.39 -9.38
C GLY A 158 -20.07 -38.97 -8.83
N MET A 159 -20.72 -38.77 -7.68
CA MET A 159 -20.84 -37.46 -7.01
C MET A 159 -21.42 -36.36 -7.91
N GLY A 160 -22.39 -36.70 -8.76
CA GLY A 160 -23.09 -35.79 -9.66
C GLY A 160 -22.29 -35.18 -10.80
N ASN A 161 -21.14 -35.78 -11.13
CA ASN A 161 -20.35 -35.42 -12.31
C ASN A 161 -20.20 -36.61 -13.28
N CYS A 162 -20.41 -36.35 -14.56
CA CYS A 162 -20.28 -37.33 -15.64
C CYS A 162 -18.98 -37.11 -16.40
N SER A 163 -18.10 -38.09 -16.37
CA SER A 163 -16.82 -38.07 -17.10
C SER A 163 -16.99 -38.27 -18.62
N ARG A 164 -18.15 -38.71 -19.08
CA ARG A 164 -18.45 -38.98 -20.51
C ARG A 164 -19.02 -37.77 -21.24
N CYS A 165 -19.80 -36.90 -20.57
CA CYS A 165 -20.43 -35.74 -21.21
C CYS A 165 -20.27 -34.42 -20.43
N ASP A 166 -19.39 -34.37 -19.42
CA ASP A 166 -19.24 -33.23 -18.50
C ASP A 166 -20.53 -32.76 -17.81
N GLY A 167 -21.54 -33.62 -17.72
CA GLY A 167 -22.76 -33.31 -16.98
C GLY A 167 -22.40 -33.06 -15.51
N LYS A 168 -22.84 -31.94 -14.95
CA LYS A 168 -22.65 -31.58 -13.53
C LYS A 168 -23.99 -31.47 -12.82
N GLY A 169 -24.00 -31.75 -11.52
CA GLY A 169 -25.14 -31.50 -10.63
C GLY A 169 -26.32 -32.48 -10.78
N TYR A 170 -26.11 -33.68 -11.33
CA TYR A 170 -27.15 -34.72 -11.33
C TYR A 170 -26.96 -35.64 -10.13
N LEU A 171 -27.82 -35.51 -9.12
CA LEU A 171 -27.93 -36.48 -8.03
C LEU A 171 -29.08 -37.42 -8.30
#